data_AF-A0A7Y4VX91-F1
#
_entry.id   AF-A0A7Y4VX91-F1
#
_cell.length_a   1.000
_cell.length_b   1.000
_cell.length_c   1.000
_cell.angle_alpha   90.00
_cell.angle_beta   90.00
_cell.angle_gamma   90.00
#
_symmetry.space_group_name_H-M   'P 1'
#
loop_
_entity.id
_entity.type
_entity.pdbx_description
1 polymer ?
#
loop_
_entity_poly.entity_id
_entity_poly.type
_entity_poly.pdbx_seq_one_letter_code
_entity_poly.pdbx_strand_id
1 'polypeptide(L)'
;MTCTELRSSLDPYLRGALSATESEAIELHAAECAVCGDLLDGAHLLSAEVRALPKSVLPVVDLWPGIQARLDRGGRGIRRRYALPAWALAAAAVVLVALSSGTTALLTRGATPRLVADLPSERIRGLEAQYAAASDELGRTLTASPGKISQETMLILKKSLTTIDSALAESRRALARDPANASLEQLVLAAWRQKLDLLRRATTLAGAGAAS
;
A
#
# COMPACT_ATOMS: atom_id res chain seq x y z
N MET A 1 18.21 -6.69 -25.17
CA MET A 1 17.51 -5.68 -24.34
C MET A 1 16.98 -4.59 -25.25
N THR A 2 15.82 -4.02 -24.95
CA THR A 2 15.23 -2.88 -25.68
C THR A 2 15.60 -1.52 -25.05
N CYS A 3 15.49 -0.43 -25.80
CA CYS A 3 15.77 0.92 -25.28
C CYS A 3 14.87 1.28 -24.06
N THR A 4 13.62 0.83 -24.06
CA THR A 4 12.68 1.07 -22.96
C THR A 4 13.11 0.34 -21.69
N GLU A 5 13.56 -0.92 -21.81
CA GLU A 5 14.06 -1.72 -20.70
C GLU A 5 15.33 -1.12 -20.08
N LEU A 6 16.26 -0.63 -20.91
CA LEU A 6 17.43 0.10 -20.43
C LEU A 6 17.00 1.32 -19.62
N ARG A 7 16.11 2.15 -20.17
CA ARG A 7 15.71 3.40 -19.54
C ARG A 7 15.03 3.18 -18.19
N SER A 8 14.23 2.12 -18.04
CA SER A 8 13.64 1.76 -16.75
C SER A 8 14.66 1.19 -15.75
N SER A 9 15.76 0.62 -16.24
CA SER A 9 16.79 -0.05 -15.42
C SER A 9 17.99 0.86 -15.08
N LEU A 10 17.96 2.12 -15.53
CA LEU A 10 19.09 3.05 -15.37
C LEU A 10 19.36 3.42 -13.90
N ASP A 11 18.34 3.76 -13.10
CA ASP A 11 18.53 4.07 -11.66
C ASP A 11 19.10 2.89 -10.86
N PRO A 12 18.56 1.65 -10.97
CA PRO A 12 19.16 0.51 -10.27
C PRO A 12 20.56 0.17 -10.79
N TYR A 13 20.86 0.38 -12.09
CA TYR A 13 22.22 0.25 -12.63
C TYR A 13 23.18 1.22 -11.96
N LEU A 14 22.86 2.53 -11.91
CA LEU A 14 23.71 3.56 -11.31
C LEU A 14 23.95 3.35 -9.81
N ARG A 15 23.00 2.72 -9.11
CA ARG A 15 23.11 2.36 -7.69
C ARG A 15 23.86 1.05 -7.45
N GLY A 16 24.25 0.33 -8.50
CA GLY A 16 24.87 -0.99 -8.37
C GLY A 16 23.92 -2.06 -7.81
N ALA A 17 22.61 -1.90 -8.05
CA ALA A 17 21.56 -2.77 -7.54
C ALA A 17 21.12 -3.87 -8.54
N LEU A 18 21.71 -3.90 -9.74
CA LEU A 18 21.46 -4.92 -10.75
C LEU A 18 22.45 -6.09 -10.61
N SER A 19 22.05 -7.27 -11.11
CA SER A 19 22.96 -8.40 -11.26
C SER A 19 24.03 -8.13 -12.32
N ALA A 20 25.11 -8.91 -12.31
CA ALA A 20 26.18 -8.80 -13.29
C ALA A 20 25.66 -8.99 -14.74
N THR A 21 24.74 -9.93 -14.94
CA THR A 21 24.15 -10.24 -16.25
C THR A 21 23.25 -9.11 -16.77
N GLU A 22 22.51 -8.46 -15.88
CA GLU A 22 21.67 -7.31 -16.25
C GLU A 22 22.52 -6.07 -16.58
N SER A 23 23.61 -5.88 -15.83
CA SER A 23 24.57 -4.80 -16.06
C SER A 23 25.29 -4.97 -17.41
N GLU A 24 25.74 -6.19 -17.72
CA GLU A 24 26.35 -6.51 -19.02
C GLU A 24 25.37 -6.31 -20.18
N ALA A 25 24.10 -6.68 -20.02
CA ALA A 25 23.09 -6.44 -21.04
C ALA A 25 22.88 -4.94 -21.32
N ILE A 26 22.99 -4.09 -20.29
CA ILE A 26 22.93 -2.64 -20.42
C ILE A 26 24.13 -2.09 -21.20
N GLU A 27 25.33 -2.51 -20.83
CA GLU A 27 26.58 -2.07 -21.47
C GLU A 27 26.63 -2.49 -22.94
N LEU A 28 26.24 -3.74 -23.26
CA LEU A 28 26.16 -4.23 -24.63
C LEU A 28 25.20 -3.40 -25.49
N HIS A 29 24.00 -3.11 -24.98
CA HIS A 29 23.04 -2.31 -25.73
C HIS A 29 23.47 -0.85 -25.88
N ALA A 30 24.06 -0.26 -24.84
CA ALA A 30 24.58 1.12 -24.90
C ALA A 30 25.71 1.26 -25.92
N ALA A 31 26.54 0.22 -26.11
CA ALA A 31 27.57 0.19 -27.15
C ALA A 31 27.00 0.10 -28.58
N GLU A 32 25.84 -0.54 -28.76
CA GLU A 32 25.20 -0.72 -30.08
C GLU A 32 24.22 0.41 -30.45
N CYS A 33 23.67 1.12 -29.45
CA CYS A 33 22.65 2.15 -29.63
C CYS A 33 23.16 3.51 -29.16
N ALA A 34 23.48 4.40 -30.09
CA ALA A 34 24.00 5.74 -29.80
C ALA A 34 23.13 6.55 -28.82
N VAL A 35 21.80 6.49 -28.96
CA VAL A 35 20.86 7.20 -28.05
C VAL A 35 20.98 6.70 -26.62
N CYS A 36 21.14 5.39 -26.44
CA CYS A 36 21.30 4.78 -25.12
C CYS A 36 22.72 4.97 -24.56
N GLY A 37 23.73 5.01 -25.43
CA GLY A 37 25.11 5.37 -25.07
C GLY A 37 25.18 6.79 -24.50
N ASP A 38 24.65 7.78 -25.23
CA ASP A 38 24.62 9.18 -24.78
C ASP A 38 23.87 9.34 -23.44
N LEU A 39 22.77 8.60 -23.26
CA LEU A 39 22.01 8.58 -22.02
C LEU A 39 22.85 8.04 -20.85
N LEU A 40 23.58 6.95 -21.07
CA LEU A 40 24.41 6.30 -20.05
C LEU A 40 25.60 7.19 -19.66
N ASP A 41 26.27 7.78 -20.65
CA ASP A 41 27.38 8.70 -20.45
C ASP A 41 26.94 9.94 -19.66
N GLY A 42 25.82 10.56 -20.06
CA GLY A 42 25.24 11.70 -19.33
C GLY A 42 24.89 11.35 -17.88
N ALA A 43 24.36 10.15 -17.64
CA ALA A 43 24.05 9.67 -16.30
C ALA A 43 25.31 9.43 -15.44
N HIS A 44 26.38 8.89 -16.03
CA HIS A 44 27.66 8.72 -15.35
C HIS A 44 28.31 10.06 -15.01
N LEU A 45 28.28 11.03 -15.93
CA LEU A 45 28.79 12.38 -15.70
C LEU A 45 28.08 13.05 -14.52
N LEU A 46 26.74 13.04 -14.51
CA LEU A 46 25.96 13.62 -13.42
C LEU A 46 26.26 12.92 -12.08
N SER A 47 26.35 11.59 -12.08
CA SER A 47 26.69 10.81 -10.89
C SER A 47 28.08 11.17 -10.35
N ALA A 48 29.06 11.40 -11.22
CA ALA A 48 30.39 11.84 -10.85
C ALA A 48 30.37 13.25 -10.23
N GLU A 49 29.67 14.21 -10.84
CA GLU A 49 29.51 15.56 -10.29
C GLU A 49 28.85 15.56 -8.91
N VAL A 50 27.76 14.80 -8.76
CA VAL A 50 27.05 14.67 -7.47
C VAL A 50 27.96 14.01 -6.42
N ARG A 51 28.79 13.03 -6.80
CA ARG A 51 29.76 12.41 -5.88
C ARG A 51 30.87 13.38 -5.48
N ALA A 52 31.23 14.32 -6.34
CA ALA A 52 32.23 15.35 -6.08
C ALA A 52 31.72 16.48 -5.18
N LEU A 53 30.40 16.60 -4.97
CA LEU A 53 29.84 17.55 -4.02
C LEU A 53 30.38 17.31 -2.59
N PRO A 54 30.48 18.38 -1.78
CA PRO A 54 30.84 18.26 -0.37
C PRO A 54 29.96 17.23 0.35
N LYS A 55 30.59 16.31 1.09
CA LYS A 55 29.87 15.24 1.82
C LYS A 55 29.01 15.77 2.96
N SER A 56 29.28 16.98 3.42
CA SER A 56 28.47 17.68 4.40
C SER A 56 28.30 19.14 3.99
N VAL A 57 27.08 19.62 4.14
CA VAL A 57 26.75 21.04 4.17
C VAL A 57 26.16 21.25 5.56
N LEU A 58 26.81 22.06 6.39
CA LEU A 58 26.25 22.38 7.70
C LEU A 58 25.04 23.31 7.45
N PRO A 59 23.81 22.93 7.85
CA PRO A 59 22.68 23.83 7.75
C PRO A 59 22.94 25.07 8.60
N VAL A 60 22.53 26.24 8.10
CA VAL A 60 22.74 27.55 8.77
C VAL A 60 22.12 27.58 10.17
N VAL A 61 21.13 26.72 10.43
CA VAL A 61 20.40 26.59 11.69
C VAL A 61 20.44 25.14 12.16
N ASP A 62 20.65 24.92 13.46
CA ASP A 62 20.53 23.61 14.07
C ASP A 62 19.07 23.15 14.11
N LEU A 63 18.73 22.17 13.26
CA LEU A 63 17.39 21.59 13.16
C LEU A 63 17.16 20.46 14.18
N TRP A 64 18.22 19.98 14.84
CA TRP A 64 18.16 18.83 15.72
C TRP A 64 17.19 19.01 16.89
N PRO A 65 17.12 20.16 17.60
CA PRO A 65 16.17 20.36 18.68
C PRO A 65 14.70 20.19 18.25
N GLY A 66 14.35 20.68 17.05
CA GLY A 66 13.01 20.56 16.50
C GLY A 66 12.65 19.13 16.10
N ILE A 67 13.60 18.40 15.53
CA ILE A 67 13.45 16.98 15.18
C ILE A 67 13.29 16.13 16.44
N GLN A 68 14.17 16.32 17.42
CA GLN A 68 14.13 15.59 18.69
C GLN A 68 12.80 15.80 19.42
N ALA A 69 12.30 17.04 19.49
CA ALA A 69 11.00 17.33 20.09
C ALA A 69 9.82 16.63 19.37
N ARG A 70 9.92 16.32 18.08
CA ARG A 70 8.89 15.56 17.34
C ARG A 70 9.04 14.05 17.57
N LEU A 71 10.26 13.53 17.58
CA LEU A 71 10.53 12.13 17.88
C LEU A 71 10.11 11.77 19.31
N ASP A 72 10.38 12.63 20.29
CA ASP A 72 9.96 12.44 21.69
C ASP A 72 8.45 12.51 21.88
N ARG A 73 7.73 13.20 20.98
CA ARG A 73 6.25 13.22 20.97
C ARG A 73 5.67 11.97 20.31
N GLY A 74 6.32 11.43 19.28
CA GLY A 74 5.92 10.19 18.60
C GLY A 74 6.27 8.91 19.36
N GLY A 75 7.35 8.92 20.16
CA GLY A 75 7.82 7.77 20.95
C GLY A 75 7.06 7.54 22.25
N ARG A 76 6.28 8.52 22.72
CA ARG A 76 5.35 8.36 23.86
C ARG A 76 4.06 7.69 23.41
N GLY A 77 4.20 6.48 22.87
CA GLY A 77 3.10 5.54 22.74
C GLY A 77 2.44 5.34 24.11
N ILE A 78 1.11 5.18 24.09
CA ILE A 78 0.19 5.07 25.23
C ILE A 78 0.63 3.94 26.18
N ARG A 79 1.60 4.21 27.04
CA ARG A 79 1.90 3.38 28.22
C ARG A 79 1.69 4.24 29.45
N ARG A 80 0.43 4.57 29.68
CA ARG A 80 -0.04 4.99 31.01
C ARG A 80 0.16 3.77 31.91
N ARG A 81 1.32 3.68 32.55
CA ARG A 81 1.58 2.72 33.63
C ARG A 81 0.64 3.10 34.77
N TYR A 82 -0.56 2.53 34.79
CA TYR A 82 -1.39 2.56 35.98
C TYR A 82 -0.69 1.70 37.02
N ALA A 83 -0.06 2.35 38.00
CA ALA A 83 0.43 1.68 39.20
C ALA A 83 -0.80 1.28 40.03
N LEU A 84 -1.39 0.13 39.71
CA LEU A 84 -2.49 -0.43 40.51
C LEU A 84 -1.89 -1.09 41.76
N PRO A 85 -2.42 -0.79 42.96
CA PRO A 85 -1.94 -1.40 44.20
C PRO A 85 -2.20 -2.91 44.20
N ALA A 86 -1.35 -3.69 44.88
CA ALA A 86 -1.38 -5.16 44.84
C ALA A 86 -2.74 -5.78 45.19
N TRP A 87 -3.52 -5.13 46.07
CA TRP A 87 -4.87 -5.57 46.43
C TRP A 87 -5.86 -5.44 45.26
N ALA A 88 -5.69 -4.44 44.39
CA ALA A 88 -6.52 -4.25 43.20
C ALA A 88 -6.23 -5.32 42.14
N LEU A 89 -4.99 -5.82 42.08
CA LEU A 89 -4.63 -6.95 41.21
C LEU A 89 -5.24 -8.27 41.71
N ALA A 90 -5.24 -8.50 43.03
CA ALA A 90 -5.87 -9.68 43.63
C ALA A 90 -7.40 -9.68 43.46
N ALA A 91 -8.05 -8.54 43.71
CA ALA A 91 -9.49 -8.39 43.46
C ALA A 91 -9.83 -8.57 41.96
N ALA A 92 -9.02 -8.01 41.07
CA ALA A 92 -9.18 -8.20 39.63
C ALA A 92 -9.00 -9.66 39.21
N ALA A 93 -8.08 -10.41 39.82
CA ALA A 93 -7.89 -11.83 39.55
C ALA A 93 -9.11 -12.67 39.98
N VAL A 94 -9.68 -12.40 41.16
CA VAL A 94 -10.91 -13.08 41.63
C VAL A 94 -12.10 -12.74 40.72
N VAL A 95 -12.23 -11.49 40.31
CA VAL A 95 -13.25 -11.06 39.34
C VAL A 95 -13.04 -11.74 37.99
N LEU A 96 -11.82 -11.82 37.47
CA LEU A 96 -11.50 -12.52 36.21
C LEU A 96 -11.82 -14.03 36.28
N VAL A 97 -11.50 -14.69 37.39
CA VAL A 97 -11.82 -16.11 37.60
C VAL A 97 -13.34 -16.31 37.75
N ALA A 98 -14.03 -15.43 38.48
CA ALA A 98 -15.48 -15.48 38.61
C ALA A 98 -16.21 -15.19 37.29
N LEU A 99 -15.72 -14.23 36.49
CA LEU A 99 -16.22 -14.00 35.14
C LEU A 99 -15.90 -15.18 34.22
N SER A 100 -14.71 -15.78 34.28
CA SER A 100 -14.34 -16.94 33.45
C SER A 100 -15.16 -18.20 33.78
N SER A 101 -15.37 -18.51 35.05
CA SER A 101 -16.23 -19.63 35.48
C SER A 101 -17.71 -19.34 35.28
N GLY A 102 -18.15 -18.10 35.48
CA GLY A 102 -19.52 -17.66 35.21
C GLY A 102 -19.86 -17.71 33.73
N THR A 103 -18.95 -17.25 32.85
CA THR A 103 -19.16 -17.31 31.39
C THR A 103 -19.23 -18.74 30.90
N THR A 104 -18.41 -19.67 31.44
CA THR A 104 -18.40 -21.06 30.98
C THR A 104 -19.71 -21.80 31.35
N ALA A 105 -20.29 -21.51 32.52
CA ALA A 105 -21.56 -22.09 32.95
C ALA A 105 -22.78 -21.48 32.24
N LEU A 106 -22.71 -20.19 31.86
CA LEU A 106 -23.78 -19.52 31.10
C LEU A 106 -23.71 -19.81 29.58
N LEU A 107 -22.50 -19.96 29.00
CA LEU A 107 -22.30 -20.30 27.59
C LEU A 107 -22.66 -21.75 27.24
N THR A 108 -22.59 -22.68 28.21
CA THR A 108 -23.01 -24.09 28.02
C THR A 108 -24.51 -24.30 28.21
N ARG A 109 -25.23 -23.37 28.87
CA ARG A 109 -26.70 -23.39 29.02
C ARG A 109 -27.45 -22.43 28.11
N GLY A 110 -26.76 -21.52 27.42
CA GLY A 110 -27.35 -20.57 26.48
C GLY A 110 -26.43 -20.34 25.29
N ALA A 111 -26.46 -21.25 24.32
CA ALA A 111 -25.88 -21.01 23.02
C ALA A 111 -26.68 -19.90 22.30
N THR A 112 -26.17 -18.66 22.37
CA THR A 112 -25.87 -17.80 21.21
C THR A 112 -25.39 -16.42 21.70
N PRO A 113 -24.13 -16.07 21.40
CA PRO A 113 -23.88 -14.76 20.80
C PRO A 113 -22.79 -14.84 19.72
N ARG A 114 -23.19 -14.98 18.46
CA ARG A 114 -22.36 -14.75 17.26
C ARG A 114 -22.70 -13.40 16.63
N LEU A 115 -22.45 -12.28 17.32
CA LEU A 115 -22.79 -10.95 16.76
C LEU A 115 -21.66 -9.91 16.75
N VAL A 116 -20.42 -10.27 17.12
CA VAL A 116 -19.29 -9.32 17.06
C VAL A 116 -18.15 -9.78 16.15
N ALA A 117 -18.17 -11.03 15.67
CA ALA A 117 -17.15 -11.55 14.75
C ALA A 117 -17.42 -11.27 13.26
N ASP A 118 -18.60 -10.74 12.90
CA ASP A 118 -19.02 -10.62 11.49
C ASP A 118 -19.13 -9.17 10.96
N LEU A 119 -18.92 -8.16 11.82
CA LEU A 119 -18.99 -6.75 11.43
C LEU A 119 -17.80 -6.27 10.56
N PRO A 120 -16.54 -6.71 10.82
CA PRO A 120 -15.38 -6.34 9.99
C PRO A 120 -15.44 -6.93 8.57
N SER A 121 -15.82 -8.21 8.48
CA SER A 121 -15.97 -8.97 7.24
C SER A 121 -17.05 -8.37 6.35
N GLU A 122 -18.21 -8.01 6.92
CA GLU A 122 -19.30 -7.36 6.17
C GLU A 122 -18.91 -6.00 5.60
N ARG A 123 -18.17 -5.18 6.35
CA ARG A 123 -17.71 -3.87 5.85
C ARG A 123 -16.77 -4.00 4.65
N ILE A 124 -15.86 -4.96 4.70
CA ILE A 124 -14.93 -5.25 3.60
C ILE A 124 -15.69 -5.80 2.39
N ARG A 125 -16.64 -6.72 2.60
CA ARG A 125 -17.53 -7.24 1.54
C ARG A 125 -18.33 -6.11 0.87
N GLY A 126 -18.88 -5.18 1.66
CA GLY A 126 -19.63 -4.04 1.14
C GLY A 126 -18.81 -3.07 0.29
N LEU A 127 -17.56 -2.79 0.67
CA LEU A 127 -16.65 -1.95 -0.12
C LEU A 127 -16.21 -2.63 -1.41
N GLU A 128 -16.02 -3.95 -1.40
CA GLU A 128 -15.74 -4.72 -2.60
C GLU A 128 -16.90 -4.67 -3.60
N ALA A 129 -18.12 -4.90 -3.14
CA ALA A 129 -19.29 -4.85 -4.02
C ALA A 129 -19.42 -3.48 -4.69
N GLN A 130 -19.13 -2.40 -3.96
CA GLN A 130 -19.08 -1.05 -4.52
C GLN A 130 -17.97 -0.86 -5.55
N TYR A 131 -16.81 -1.50 -5.35
CA TYR A 131 -15.67 -1.40 -6.27
C TYR A 131 -15.93 -2.20 -7.56
N ALA A 132 -16.51 -3.39 -7.45
CA ALA A 132 -16.92 -4.19 -8.60
C ALA A 132 -17.94 -3.42 -9.46
N ALA A 133 -18.97 -2.87 -8.82
CA ALA A 133 -19.96 -2.02 -9.50
C ALA A 133 -19.33 -0.79 -10.18
N ALA A 134 -18.38 -0.12 -9.51
CA ALA A 134 -17.68 1.04 -10.06
C ALA A 134 -16.75 0.68 -11.24
N SER A 135 -16.11 -0.49 -11.19
CA SER A 135 -15.27 -1.00 -12.28
C SER A 135 -16.09 -1.35 -13.51
N ASP A 136 -17.24 -2.00 -13.31
CA ASP A 136 -18.17 -2.31 -14.39
C ASP A 136 -18.77 -1.04 -15.02
N GLU A 137 -19.07 -0.03 -14.20
CA GLU A 137 -19.54 1.28 -14.67
C GLU A 137 -18.51 1.98 -15.55
N LEU A 138 -17.24 2.00 -15.11
CA LEU A 138 -16.14 2.53 -15.89
C LEU A 138 -16.01 1.75 -17.21
N GLY A 139 -16.02 0.42 -17.15
CA GLY A 139 -15.97 -0.44 -18.33
C GLY A 139 -17.05 -0.12 -19.36
N ARG A 140 -18.30 0.05 -18.90
CA ARG A 140 -19.45 0.43 -19.74
C ARG A 140 -19.30 1.83 -20.34
N THR A 141 -18.84 2.79 -19.54
CA THR A 141 -18.58 4.17 -20.01
C THR A 141 -17.51 4.19 -21.11
N LEU A 142 -16.43 3.41 -20.94
CA LEU A 142 -15.34 3.32 -21.90
C LEU A 142 -15.74 2.60 -23.19
N THR A 143 -16.57 1.54 -23.09
CA THR A 143 -17.09 0.84 -24.28
C THR A 143 -18.15 1.66 -25.04
N ALA A 144 -18.89 2.53 -24.34
CA ALA A 144 -19.83 3.46 -24.97
C ALA A 144 -19.14 4.60 -25.74
N SER A 145 -17.86 4.90 -25.47
CA SER A 145 -17.06 5.92 -26.16
C SER A 145 -15.79 5.35 -26.81
N PRO A 146 -15.92 4.45 -27.80
CA PRO A 146 -14.80 3.69 -28.39
C PRO A 146 -13.79 4.54 -29.18
N GLY A 147 -14.08 5.82 -29.45
CA GLY A 147 -13.21 6.71 -30.23
C GLY A 147 -12.08 7.41 -29.46
N LYS A 148 -12.04 7.34 -28.12
CA LYS A 148 -11.11 8.14 -27.29
C LYS A 148 -9.99 7.32 -26.60
N ILE A 149 -10.02 5.98 -26.66
CA ILE A 149 -9.03 5.09 -26.02
C ILE A 149 -8.57 4.02 -27.01
N SER A 150 -7.25 3.87 -27.20
CA SER A 150 -6.70 2.81 -28.06
C SER A 150 -6.92 1.42 -27.45
N GLN A 151 -7.08 0.39 -28.29
CA GLN A 151 -7.25 -0.99 -27.81
C GLN A 151 -6.10 -1.46 -26.92
N GLU A 152 -4.87 -1.05 -27.24
CA GLU A 152 -3.68 -1.33 -26.43
C GLU A 152 -3.80 -0.76 -25.00
N THR A 153 -4.22 0.51 -24.88
CA THR A 153 -4.43 1.15 -23.58
C THR A 153 -5.54 0.46 -22.78
N MET A 154 -6.61 0.03 -23.46
CA MET A 154 -7.71 -0.70 -22.83
C MET A 154 -7.26 -2.07 -22.30
N LEU A 155 -6.40 -2.78 -23.04
CA LEU A 155 -5.83 -4.06 -22.60
C LEU A 155 -4.91 -3.88 -21.38
N ILE A 156 -4.06 -2.86 -21.37
CA ILE A 156 -3.20 -2.52 -20.24
C ILE A 156 -4.04 -2.18 -19.00
N LEU A 157 -5.10 -1.39 -19.16
CA LEU A 157 -6.00 -1.03 -18.07
C LEU A 157 -6.68 -2.28 -17.49
N LYS A 158 -7.22 -3.16 -18.34
CA LYS A 158 -7.87 -4.41 -17.90
C LYS A 158 -6.90 -5.32 -17.15
N LYS A 159 -5.68 -5.49 -17.65
CA LYS A 159 -4.62 -6.27 -16.99
C LYS A 159 -4.25 -5.68 -15.62
N SER A 160 -4.15 -4.36 -15.55
CA SER A 160 -3.84 -3.64 -14.31
C SER A 160 -4.94 -3.85 -13.27
N LEU A 161 -6.22 -3.72 -13.66
CA LEU A 161 -7.35 -3.98 -12.77
C LEU A 161 -7.36 -5.44 -12.28
N THR A 162 -7.13 -6.40 -13.16
CA THR A 162 -7.09 -7.83 -12.78
C THR A 162 -5.97 -8.11 -11.76
N THR A 163 -4.82 -7.47 -11.91
CA THR A 163 -3.69 -7.59 -10.97
C THR A 163 -4.02 -6.98 -9.60
N ILE A 164 -4.67 -5.82 -9.62
CA ILE A 164 -5.15 -5.11 -8.43
C ILE A 164 -6.17 -5.98 -7.67
N ASP A 165 -7.04 -6.70 -8.37
CA ASP A 165 -8.05 -7.58 -7.79
C ASP A 165 -7.43 -8.85 -7.19
N SER A 166 -6.45 -9.46 -7.84
CA SER A 166 -5.75 -10.63 -7.30
C SER A 166 -5.00 -10.33 -6.00
N ALA A 167 -4.33 -9.18 -5.92
CA ALA A 167 -3.62 -8.74 -4.70
C ALA A 167 -4.59 -8.48 -3.52
N LEU A 168 -5.81 -8.05 -3.82
CA LEU A 168 -6.85 -7.86 -2.80
C LEU A 168 -7.40 -9.20 -2.28
N ALA A 169 -7.61 -10.17 -3.18
CA ALA A 169 -8.03 -11.51 -2.78
C ALA A 169 -6.99 -12.17 -1.86
N GLU A 170 -5.70 -11.97 -2.13
CA GLU A 170 -4.61 -12.42 -1.26
C GLU A 170 -4.65 -11.75 0.11
N SER A 171 -4.85 -10.42 0.15
CA SER A 171 -5.00 -9.66 1.39
C SER A 171 -6.18 -10.17 2.24
N ARG A 172 -7.28 -10.62 1.61
CA ARG A 172 -8.39 -11.26 2.34
C ARG A 172 -8.03 -12.61 2.91
N ARG A 173 -7.30 -13.45 2.18
CA ARG A 173 -6.83 -14.74 2.71
C ARG A 173 -5.89 -14.54 3.88
N ALA A 174 -5.10 -13.47 3.88
CA ALA A 174 -4.30 -13.07 5.04
C ALA A 174 -5.19 -12.67 6.23
N LEU A 175 -6.20 -11.82 6.02
CA LEU A 175 -7.11 -11.40 7.09
C LEU A 175 -8.00 -12.54 7.62
N ALA A 176 -8.41 -13.48 6.77
CA ALA A 176 -9.17 -14.66 7.19
C ALA A 176 -8.35 -15.62 8.06
N ARG A 177 -7.02 -15.62 7.91
CA ARG A 177 -6.10 -16.39 8.75
C ARG A 177 -5.90 -15.74 10.13
N ASP A 178 -5.97 -14.42 10.21
CA ASP A 178 -5.84 -13.67 11.46
C ASP A 178 -6.88 -12.53 11.56
N PRO A 179 -8.15 -12.86 11.86
CA PRO A 179 -9.24 -11.89 11.91
C PRO A 179 -9.17 -10.96 13.12
N ALA A 180 -8.32 -11.24 14.11
CA ALA A 180 -8.13 -10.38 15.28
C ALA A 180 -7.11 -9.25 15.03
N ASN A 181 -6.46 -9.23 13.86
CA ASN A 181 -5.45 -8.24 13.53
C ASN A 181 -6.06 -6.92 13.06
N ALA A 182 -6.45 -6.08 14.03
CA ALA A 182 -7.05 -4.77 13.77
C ALA A 182 -6.19 -3.84 12.89
N SER A 183 -4.87 -4.00 12.89
CA SER A 183 -3.96 -3.21 12.04
C SER A 183 -4.07 -3.61 10.57
N LEU A 184 -4.14 -4.92 10.28
CA LEU A 184 -4.37 -5.43 8.92
C LEU A 184 -5.76 -5.03 8.41
N GLU A 185 -6.78 -5.06 9.27
CA GLU A 185 -8.13 -4.63 8.91
C GLU A 185 -8.16 -3.15 8.48
N GLN A 186 -7.56 -2.25 9.27
CA GLN A 186 -7.52 -0.82 8.95
C GLN A 186 -6.76 -0.54 7.65
N LEU A 187 -5.65 -1.23 7.42
CA LEU A 187 -4.86 -1.12 6.20
C LEU A 187 -5.68 -1.53 4.97
N VAL A 188 -6.39 -2.66 5.06
CA VAL A 188 -7.26 -3.16 3.98
C VAL A 188 -8.38 -2.16 3.70
N LEU A 189 -9.09 -1.69 4.73
CA LEU A 189 -10.18 -0.72 4.58
C LEU A 189 -9.72 0.60 3.94
N ALA A 190 -8.53 1.11 4.32
CA ALA A 190 -7.96 2.31 3.73
C ALA A 190 -7.63 2.11 2.24
N ALA A 191 -7.03 0.96 1.89
CA ALA A 191 -6.72 0.63 0.51
C ALA A 191 -7.98 0.55 -0.38
N TRP A 192 -9.07 -0.03 0.12
CA TRP A 192 -10.35 -0.10 -0.60
C TRP A 192 -10.94 1.29 -0.89
N ARG A 193 -10.92 2.19 0.09
CA ARG A 193 -11.42 3.56 -0.09
C ARG A 193 -10.63 4.32 -1.15
N GLN A 194 -9.30 4.22 -1.11
CA GLN A 194 -8.44 4.86 -2.10
C GLN A 194 -8.71 4.36 -3.52
N LYS A 195 -8.93 3.05 -3.69
CA LYS A 195 -9.26 2.44 -4.99
C LYS A 195 -10.63 2.89 -5.51
N LEU A 196 -11.64 2.92 -4.64
CA LEU A 196 -12.98 3.43 -4.99
C LEU A 196 -12.93 4.88 -5.45
N ASP A 197 -12.19 5.74 -4.75
CA ASP A 197 -12.05 7.14 -5.14
C ASP A 197 -11.34 7.30 -6.48
N LEU A 198 -10.33 6.45 -6.75
CA LEU A 198 -9.64 6.44 -8.04
C LEU A 198 -10.58 6.04 -9.18
N LEU A 199 -11.37 4.98 -9.01
CA LEU A 199 -12.34 4.55 -10.02
C LEU A 199 -13.40 5.61 -10.26
N ARG A 200 -13.97 6.19 -9.20
CA ARG A 200 -14.96 7.27 -9.33
C ARG A 200 -14.41 8.46 -10.11
N ARG A 201 -13.18 8.89 -9.81
CA ARG A 201 -12.51 9.96 -10.56
C ARG A 201 -12.30 9.58 -12.03
N ALA A 202 -11.85 8.36 -12.31
CA ALA A 202 -11.67 7.87 -13.68
C ALA A 202 -13.01 7.88 -14.45
N THR A 203 -14.10 7.42 -13.82
CA THR A 203 -15.44 7.44 -14.42
C THR A 203 -15.92 8.87 -14.67
N THR A 204 -15.69 9.81 -13.75
CA THR A 204 -16.07 11.23 -13.97
C THR A 204 -15.29 11.86 -15.12
N LEU A 205 -13.99 11.56 -15.26
CA LEU A 205 -13.17 12.06 -16.36
C LEU A 205 -13.58 11.45 -17.70
N ALA A 206 -13.87 10.15 -17.73
CA ALA A 206 -14.37 9.46 -18.90
C ALA A 206 -15.76 9.99 -19.34
N GLY A 207 -16.66 10.23 -18.37
CA GLY A 207 -18.00 10.76 -18.63
C GLY A 207 -18.02 12.23 -19.05
N ALA A 208 -17.19 13.09 -18.43
CA ALA A 208 -17.04 14.50 -18.82
C ALA A 208 -16.47 14.63 -20.24
N GLY A 209 -15.55 13.73 -20.61
CA GLY A 209 -15.06 13.62 -21.97
C GLY A 209 -16.10 13.12 -22.96
N ALA A 210 -17.19 12.46 -22.56
CA ALA A 210 -18.23 11.98 -23.50
C ALA A 210 -19.32 13.03 -23.79
N ALA A 211 -19.48 14.04 -22.93
CA ALA A 211 -20.47 15.12 -23.06
C ALA A 211 -19.94 16.36 -23.83
N SER A 212 -18.71 16.29 -24.34
CA SER A 212 -18.02 17.31 -25.15
C SER A 212 -17.51 16.75 -26.47
#